data_AF-A0A537U322-F1
#
_entry.id   AF-A0A537U322-F1
#
_cell.length_a   1.000
_cell.length_b   1.000
_cell.length_c   1.000
_cell.angle_alpha   90.00
_cell.angle_beta   90.00
_cell.angle_gamma   90.00
#
_symmetry.space_group_name_H-M   'P 1'
#
loop_
_entity.id
_entity.type
_entity.pdbx_description
1 polymer ?
#
loop_
_entity_poly.entity_id
_entity_poly.type
_entity_poly.pdbx_seq_one_letter_code
_entity_poly.pdbx_strand_id
1 'polypeptide(L)'
;TQPLGNQWTTNAKSAELIRDSKYGAQMLHVEWADGERTPVAEVVSRIATRDRSVDLAKRGAAASLSADQRKLYTASTELMPTDGIVKATADKIVGWAFSDVEKARRIYEWIVDNTFRDPKTRGCGIGDIASMLKTGDFGGKCADLNALYVGLARAVGLPARDVYGIRIAPSRFGYKSLGTGSEIVSKAQHCRAEVFLSGFGWTPVDPADVRKVVLEEPPGQLALDDPKVLAARKTLFGAWEMNWLAYNFAQDVELPGSSGPKIGFLMYPQAEVDGERLDSLDPDPFKYVITARELSA
;
A
#
# COMPACT_ATOMS: atom_id res chain seq x y z
N THR A 1 11.85 -4.58 2.40
CA THR A 1 12.98 -3.67 2.72
C THR A 1 13.50 -4.04 4.10
N GLN A 2 14.77 -3.80 4.38
CA GLN A 2 15.36 -3.95 5.70
C GLN A 2 15.87 -2.57 6.16
N PRO A 3 15.42 -2.05 7.31
CA PRO A 3 15.98 -0.83 7.87
C PRO A 3 17.42 -1.09 8.35
N LEU A 4 18.34 -0.22 7.97
CA LEU A 4 19.76 -0.23 8.40
C LEU A 4 20.03 0.83 9.47
N GLY A 5 19.17 1.83 9.57
CA GLY A 5 19.24 2.87 10.60
C GLY A 5 18.33 4.04 10.25
N ASN A 6 17.70 4.60 11.28
CA ASN A 6 16.90 5.82 11.18
C ASN A 6 17.47 6.85 12.15
N GLN A 7 17.63 8.09 11.70
CA GLN A 7 18.07 9.22 12.50
C GLN A 7 17.13 10.39 12.25
N TRP A 8 16.96 11.26 13.23
CA TRP A 8 16.18 12.48 13.07
C TRP A 8 16.81 13.66 13.78
N THR A 9 16.55 14.85 13.26
CA THR A 9 16.88 16.13 13.90
C THR A 9 15.63 17.01 13.90
N THR A 10 15.44 17.83 14.94
CA THR A 10 14.28 18.71 15.05
C THR A 10 14.52 19.80 16.09
N ASN A 11 13.83 20.95 15.95
CA ASN A 11 13.71 21.98 16.99
C ASN A 11 12.51 21.76 17.94
N ALA A 12 11.88 20.59 17.89
CA ALA A 12 10.74 20.25 18.72
C ALA A 12 11.08 20.15 20.21
N LYS A 13 10.04 20.31 21.04
CA LYS A 13 10.11 20.11 22.48
C LYS A 13 10.22 18.61 22.81
N SER A 14 9.57 17.75 22.02
CA SER A 14 9.64 16.29 22.14
C SER A 14 9.71 15.63 20.75
N ALA A 15 10.41 14.50 20.68
CA ALA A 15 10.49 13.66 19.48
C ALA A 15 10.68 12.20 19.89
N GLU A 16 9.63 11.41 19.74
CA GLU A 16 9.55 10.05 20.29
C GLU A 16 9.10 9.03 19.23
N LEU A 17 9.67 7.84 19.31
CA LEU A 17 9.26 6.73 18.44
C LEU A 17 8.10 5.98 19.10
N ILE A 18 6.90 6.16 18.55
CA ILE A 18 5.67 5.51 19.02
C ILE A 18 5.32 4.34 18.11
N ARG A 19 4.57 3.37 18.64
CA ARG A 19 4.05 2.23 17.88
C ARG A 19 2.53 2.17 17.99
N ASP A 20 1.87 2.02 16.85
CA ASP A 20 0.48 1.59 16.82
C ASP A 20 0.36 0.21 17.51
N SER A 21 -0.67 0.05 18.33
CA SER A 21 -0.87 -1.13 19.16
C SER A 21 -1.31 -2.36 18.37
N LYS A 22 -1.99 -2.17 17.23
CA LYS A 22 -2.62 -3.27 16.47
C LYS A 22 -1.68 -3.91 15.46
N TYR A 23 -0.96 -3.10 14.69
CA TYR A 23 -0.06 -3.53 13.61
C TYR A 23 1.41 -3.28 13.91
N GLY A 24 1.73 -2.54 14.98
CA GLY A 24 3.11 -2.20 15.34
C GLY A 24 3.74 -1.16 14.42
N ALA A 25 2.94 -0.39 13.66
CA ALA A 25 3.48 0.65 12.80
C ALA A 25 4.24 1.69 13.62
N GLN A 26 5.49 1.92 13.25
CA GLN A 26 6.35 2.88 13.95
C GLN A 26 6.14 4.29 13.39
N MET A 27 5.99 5.25 14.29
CA MET A 27 5.76 6.65 14.00
C MET A 27 6.78 7.49 14.76
N LEU A 28 7.46 8.41 14.09
CA LEU A 28 8.15 9.49 14.80
C LEU A 28 7.10 10.55 15.15
N HIS A 29 6.74 10.64 16.43
CA HIS A 29 5.83 11.64 16.95
C HIS A 29 6.63 12.84 17.44
N VAL A 30 6.29 14.03 16.96
CA VAL A 30 7.06 15.26 17.21
C VAL A 30 6.10 16.34 17.69
N GLU A 31 6.40 16.95 18.83
CA GLU A 31 5.62 18.06 19.38
C GLU A 31 6.49 19.30 19.55
N TRP A 32 6.09 20.39 18.92
CA TRP A 32 6.71 21.70 19.12
C TRP A 32 6.05 22.44 20.28
N ALA A 33 6.78 23.38 20.87
CA ALA A 33 6.20 24.26 21.87
C ALA A 33 5.20 25.24 21.23
N ASP A 34 4.19 25.64 22.00
CA ASP A 34 3.23 26.67 21.59
C ASP A 34 3.96 27.92 21.09
N GLY A 35 3.58 28.40 19.90
CA GLY A 35 4.15 29.60 19.30
C GLY A 35 5.49 29.40 18.56
N GLU A 36 5.97 28.16 18.38
CA GLU A 36 7.09 27.89 17.46
C GLU A 36 6.75 28.40 16.04
N ARG A 37 7.60 29.28 15.51
CA ARG A 37 7.34 29.99 14.24
C ARG A 37 7.84 29.23 13.02
N THR A 38 8.79 28.33 13.21
CA THR A 38 9.48 27.58 12.16
C THR A 38 9.68 26.12 12.59
N PRO A 39 8.60 25.35 12.80
CA PRO A 39 8.71 23.95 13.19
C PRO A 39 9.39 23.16 12.07
N VAL A 40 10.43 22.39 12.40
CA VAL A 40 11.17 21.57 11.43
C VAL A 40 11.56 20.23 12.04
N ALA A 41 11.40 19.18 11.27
CA ALA A 41 11.93 17.86 11.56
C ALA A 41 12.51 17.25 10.27
N GLU A 42 13.70 16.67 10.38
CA GLU A 42 14.34 15.90 9.32
C GLU A 42 14.45 14.45 9.76
N VAL A 43 14.08 13.51 8.88
CA VAL A 43 14.24 12.07 9.11
C VAL A 43 15.09 11.49 8.00
N VAL A 44 16.20 10.85 8.37
CA VAL A 44 17.10 10.16 7.45
C VAL A 44 17.05 8.67 7.73
N SER A 45 16.60 7.91 6.75
CA SER A 45 16.51 6.44 6.80
C SER A 45 17.48 5.81 5.82
N ARG A 46 18.30 4.88 6.28
CA ARG A 46 19.09 3.98 5.43
C ARG A 46 18.42 2.62 5.39
N ILE A 47 18.30 2.07 4.19
CA ILE A 47 17.60 0.81 3.96
C ILE A 47 18.38 -0.07 2.99
N ALA A 48 18.24 -1.38 3.15
CA ALA A 48 18.57 -2.35 2.12
C ALA A 48 17.28 -2.85 1.44
N THR A 49 17.32 -2.94 0.12
CA THR A 49 16.21 -3.43 -0.70
C THR A 49 16.57 -4.79 -1.29
N ARG A 50 15.56 -5.65 -1.50
CA ARG A 50 15.73 -6.96 -2.12
C ARG A 50 14.46 -7.34 -2.85
N ASP A 51 14.52 -7.40 -4.17
CA ASP A 51 13.42 -7.82 -5.03
C ASP A 51 12.80 -9.14 -4.55
N ARG A 52 11.49 -9.26 -4.72
CA ARG A 52 10.74 -10.41 -4.26
C ARG A 52 10.07 -11.07 -5.44
N SER A 53 10.23 -12.37 -5.53
CA SER A 53 9.54 -13.22 -6.50
C SER A 53 9.25 -14.56 -5.83
N VAL A 54 8.00 -15.01 -5.95
CA VAL A 54 7.52 -16.29 -5.42
C VAL A 54 7.19 -17.20 -6.60
N ASP A 55 7.92 -18.31 -6.71
CA ASP A 55 7.64 -19.35 -7.71
C ASP A 55 6.44 -20.19 -7.26
N LEU A 56 5.25 -19.85 -7.76
CA LEU A 56 4.00 -20.52 -7.40
C LEU A 56 3.86 -21.92 -8.02
N ALA A 57 4.77 -22.34 -8.90
CA ALA A 57 4.82 -23.70 -9.42
C ALA A 57 5.54 -24.66 -8.45
N LYS A 58 6.31 -24.14 -7.48
CA LYS A 58 7.09 -24.93 -6.53
C LYS A 58 6.63 -24.64 -5.12
N ARG A 59 5.72 -25.48 -4.61
CA ARG A 59 5.28 -25.39 -3.21
C ARG A 59 6.50 -25.50 -2.30
N GLY A 60 6.74 -24.45 -1.52
CA GLY A 60 7.84 -24.38 -0.58
C GLY A 60 7.46 -24.80 0.84
N ALA A 61 8.40 -24.62 1.75
CA ALA A 61 8.25 -24.86 3.19
C ALA A 61 8.01 -23.57 3.98
N ALA A 62 7.27 -22.60 3.41
CA ALA A 62 6.99 -21.35 4.11
C ALA A 62 6.28 -21.62 5.43
N ALA A 63 6.80 -21.04 6.52
CA ALA A 63 6.22 -21.16 7.85
C ALA A 63 4.77 -20.66 7.85
N SER A 64 3.89 -21.38 8.55
CA SER A 64 2.51 -20.94 8.77
C SER A 64 2.46 -19.66 9.60
N LEU A 65 1.41 -18.87 9.39
CA LEU A 65 1.07 -17.78 10.31
C LEU A 65 0.65 -18.36 11.66
N SER A 66 0.95 -17.63 12.74
CA SER A 66 0.32 -17.89 14.04
C SER A 66 -1.19 -17.64 13.97
N ALA A 67 -1.93 -18.16 14.96
CA ALA A 67 -3.38 -17.92 15.04
C ALA A 67 -3.70 -16.41 15.11
N ASP A 68 -2.93 -15.64 15.88
CA ASP A 68 -3.11 -14.19 16.03
C ASP A 68 -2.80 -13.45 14.73
N GLN A 69 -1.73 -13.82 14.02
CA GLN A 69 -1.42 -13.25 12.71
C GLN A 69 -2.52 -13.56 11.69
N ARG A 70 -3.01 -14.80 11.65
CA ARG A 70 -4.12 -15.17 10.78
C ARG A 70 -5.35 -14.33 11.10
N LYS A 71 -5.75 -14.26 12.38
CA LYS A 71 -6.90 -13.47 12.82
C LYS A 71 -6.75 -11.99 12.43
N LEU A 72 -5.58 -11.39 12.68
CA LEU A 72 -5.30 -9.98 12.34
C LEU A 72 -5.45 -9.73 10.84
N TYR A 73 -4.85 -10.59 10.01
CA TYR A 73 -4.81 -10.38 8.56
C TYR A 73 -6.01 -10.94 7.80
N THR A 74 -6.99 -11.53 8.48
CA THR A 74 -8.33 -11.84 7.93
C THR A 74 -9.43 -10.93 8.49
N ALA A 75 -9.12 -10.08 9.47
CA ALA A 75 -10.11 -9.20 10.10
C ALA A 75 -10.56 -8.08 9.16
N SER A 76 -11.81 -7.64 9.34
CA SER A 76 -12.32 -6.41 8.73
C SER A 76 -11.66 -5.16 9.31
N THR A 77 -11.76 -4.08 8.55
CA THR A 77 -11.47 -2.70 8.97
C THR A 77 -12.68 -1.82 8.66
N GLU A 78 -12.67 -0.54 9.07
CA GLU A 78 -13.79 0.36 8.80
C GLU A 78 -14.04 0.52 7.29
N LEU A 79 -12.97 0.61 6.49
CA LEU A 79 -13.03 0.79 5.04
C LEU A 79 -12.98 -0.53 4.24
N MET A 80 -12.73 -1.66 4.90
CA MET A 80 -12.75 -2.99 4.30
C MET A 80 -13.54 -3.99 5.16
N PRO A 81 -14.89 -3.89 5.16
CA PRO A 81 -15.71 -4.95 5.72
C PRO A 81 -15.51 -6.25 4.94
N THR A 82 -15.64 -7.39 5.62
CA THR A 82 -15.42 -8.73 5.04
C THR A 82 -16.70 -9.53 4.88
N ASP A 83 -17.86 -8.89 5.09
CA ASP A 83 -19.20 -9.44 5.02
C ASP A 83 -20.05 -8.75 3.93
N GLY A 84 -21.36 -8.97 3.94
CA GLY A 84 -22.31 -8.29 3.07
C GLY A 84 -21.94 -8.35 1.58
N ILE A 85 -21.93 -7.19 0.92
CA ILE A 85 -21.62 -7.07 -0.51
C ILE A 85 -20.18 -7.49 -0.83
N VAL A 86 -19.23 -7.30 0.10
CA VAL A 86 -17.83 -7.68 -0.10
C VAL A 86 -17.72 -9.19 -0.14
N LYS A 87 -18.34 -9.89 0.84
CA LYS A 87 -18.38 -11.35 0.87
C LYS A 87 -19.10 -11.94 -0.33
N ALA A 88 -20.29 -11.43 -0.65
CA ALA A 88 -21.07 -11.91 -1.79
C ALA A 88 -20.30 -11.76 -3.12
N THR A 89 -19.61 -10.63 -3.29
CA THR A 89 -18.78 -10.40 -4.48
C THR A 89 -17.57 -11.34 -4.50
N ALA A 90 -16.86 -11.48 -3.38
CA ALA A 90 -15.70 -12.35 -3.30
C ALA A 90 -16.07 -13.82 -3.57
N ASP A 91 -17.18 -14.31 -3.01
CA ASP A 91 -17.71 -15.66 -3.25
C ASP A 91 -18.05 -15.88 -4.72
N LYS A 92 -18.68 -14.89 -5.38
CA LYS A 92 -18.96 -14.96 -6.82
C LYS A 92 -17.68 -15.05 -7.64
N ILE A 93 -16.66 -14.27 -7.30
CA ILE A 93 -15.37 -14.25 -8.01
C ILE A 93 -14.64 -15.58 -7.84
N VAL A 94 -14.54 -16.10 -6.62
CA VAL A 94 -13.80 -17.34 -6.37
C VAL A 94 -14.57 -18.57 -6.84
N GLY A 95 -15.90 -18.56 -6.78
CA GLY A 95 -16.75 -19.69 -7.16
C GLY A 95 -16.31 -20.99 -6.49
N TRP A 96 -16.08 -22.03 -7.30
CA TRP A 96 -15.66 -23.36 -6.84
C TRP A 96 -14.14 -23.51 -6.65
N ALA A 97 -13.37 -22.42 -6.58
CA ALA A 97 -11.92 -22.51 -6.37
C ALA A 97 -11.59 -23.17 -5.02
N PHE A 98 -10.78 -24.24 -5.08
CA PHE A 98 -10.46 -25.04 -3.89
C PHE A 98 -9.16 -24.59 -3.21
N SER A 99 -8.19 -24.08 -3.98
CA SER A 99 -6.87 -23.70 -3.43
C SER A 99 -6.77 -22.21 -3.13
N ASP A 100 -5.97 -21.86 -2.12
CA ASP A 100 -5.68 -20.46 -1.77
C ASP A 100 -5.09 -19.69 -2.97
N VAL A 101 -4.20 -20.34 -3.72
CA VAL A 101 -3.55 -19.75 -4.91
C VAL A 101 -4.59 -19.41 -5.98
N GLU A 102 -5.52 -20.33 -6.24
CA GLU A 102 -6.57 -20.13 -7.25
C GLU A 102 -7.55 -19.03 -6.82
N LYS A 103 -7.99 -19.02 -5.55
CA LYS A 103 -8.84 -17.97 -5.00
C LYS A 103 -8.17 -16.60 -5.14
N ALA A 104 -6.94 -16.48 -4.68
CA ALA A 104 -6.14 -15.26 -4.77
C ALA A 104 -5.99 -14.81 -6.23
N ARG A 105 -5.71 -15.74 -7.15
CA ARG A 105 -5.57 -15.47 -8.58
C ARG A 105 -6.87 -14.92 -9.16
N ARG A 106 -8.00 -15.60 -8.94
CA ARG A 106 -9.31 -15.17 -9.49
C ARG A 106 -9.67 -13.75 -9.04
N ILE A 107 -9.40 -13.40 -7.78
CA ILE A 107 -9.59 -12.05 -7.26
C ILE A 107 -8.68 -11.05 -7.98
N TYR A 108 -7.40 -11.37 -8.12
CA TYR A 108 -6.45 -10.53 -8.85
C TYR A 108 -6.88 -10.28 -10.30
N GLU A 109 -7.19 -11.33 -11.04
CA GLU A 109 -7.62 -11.24 -12.44
C GLU A 109 -8.90 -10.42 -12.57
N TRP A 110 -9.89 -10.67 -11.71
CA TRP A 110 -11.14 -9.91 -11.71
C TRP A 110 -10.90 -8.42 -11.48
N ILE A 111 -10.03 -8.04 -10.56
CA ILE A 111 -9.71 -6.62 -10.33
C ILE A 111 -9.05 -6.00 -11.56
N VAL A 112 -8.08 -6.68 -12.18
CA VAL A 112 -7.42 -6.19 -13.40
C VAL A 112 -8.44 -5.95 -14.52
N ASP A 113 -9.43 -6.84 -14.65
CA ASP A 113 -10.45 -6.77 -15.71
C ASP A 113 -11.55 -5.74 -15.43
N ASN A 114 -11.90 -5.50 -14.15
CA ASN A 114 -13.09 -4.73 -13.78
C ASN A 114 -12.79 -3.34 -13.22
N THR A 115 -11.55 -3.04 -12.85
CA THR A 115 -11.15 -1.72 -12.31
C THR A 115 -10.41 -0.87 -13.33
N PHE A 116 -10.27 0.42 -13.05
CA PHE A 116 -9.43 1.32 -13.83
C PHE A 116 -8.77 2.38 -12.96
N ARG A 117 -7.65 2.92 -13.44
CA ARG A 117 -7.00 4.06 -12.77
C ARG A 117 -7.75 5.34 -13.10
N ASP A 118 -8.23 6.03 -12.08
CA ASP A 118 -8.80 7.36 -12.23
C ASP A 118 -7.78 8.43 -11.82
N PRO A 119 -7.26 9.25 -12.76
CA PRO A 119 -6.31 10.31 -12.42
C PRO A 119 -6.92 11.39 -11.52
N LYS A 120 -8.25 11.57 -11.50
CA LYS A 120 -8.96 12.57 -10.70
C LYS A 120 -9.05 12.22 -9.22
N THR A 121 -8.92 10.93 -8.87
CA THR A 121 -8.88 10.46 -7.49
C THR A 121 -7.77 11.19 -6.70
N ARG A 122 -8.11 11.79 -5.56
CA ARG A 122 -7.12 12.51 -4.72
C ARG A 122 -6.16 11.54 -4.05
N GLY A 123 -4.90 11.96 -3.89
CA GLY A 123 -3.85 11.14 -3.28
C GLY A 123 -3.71 9.77 -3.97
N CYS A 124 -3.65 8.72 -3.17
CA CYS A 124 -3.62 7.33 -3.63
C CYS A 124 -5.01 6.65 -3.59
N GLY A 125 -6.07 7.36 -3.23
CA GLY A 125 -7.36 6.75 -2.88
C GLY A 125 -7.61 6.70 -1.38
N ILE A 126 -8.85 6.43 -0.98
CA ILE A 126 -9.23 6.25 0.43
C ILE A 126 -9.37 4.78 0.80
N GLY A 127 -9.64 3.89 -0.16
CA GLY A 127 -9.79 2.46 0.10
C GLY A 127 -11.16 2.02 0.62
N ASP A 128 -12.23 2.80 0.41
CA ASP A 128 -13.60 2.41 0.77
C ASP A 128 -14.18 1.41 -0.26
N ILE A 129 -13.88 0.13 -0.04
CA ILE A 129 -14.27 -0.94 -0.97
C ILE A 129 -15.77 -1.20 -0.94
N ALA A 130 -16.43 -0.92 0.19
CA ALA A 130 -17.86 -1.17 0.35
C ALA A 130 -18.67 -0.20 -0.51
N SER A 131 -18.30 1.09 -0.48
CA SER A 131 -18.91 2.09 -1.35
C SER A 131 -18.59 1.84 -2.83
N MET A 132 -17.34 1.48 -3.14
CA MET A 132 -16.94 1.08 -4.50
C MET A 132 -17.83 -0.05 -5.06
N LEU A 133 -18.01 -1.13 -4.28
CA LEU A 133 -18.84 -2.27 -4.70
C LEU A 133 -20.33 -1.94 -4.78
N LYS A 134 -20.85 -1.09 -3.88
CA LYS A 134 -22.28 -0.69 -3.87
C LYS A 134 -22.64 0.19 -5.06
N THR A 135 -21.74 1.11 -5.42
CA THR A 135 -21.96 2.05 -6.53
C THR A 135 -21.67 1.40 -7.89
N GLY A 136 -20.79 0.40 -7.93
CA GLY A 136 -20.31 -0.20 -9.16
C GLY A 136 -19.30 0.68 -9.91
N ASP A 137 -18.85 1.78 -9.30
CA ASP A 137 -17.77 2.60 -9.84
C ASP A 137 -16.42 2.04 -9.36
N PHE A 138 -15.75 1.32 -10.24
CA PHE A 138 -14.47 0.66 -9.97
C PHE A 138 -13.25 1.53 -10.37
N GLY A 139 -13.43 2.84 -10.42
CA GLY A 139 -12.35 3.81 -10.60
C GLY A 139 -11.61 4.09 -9.28
N GLY A 140 -10.29 4.26 -9.37
CA GLY A 140 -9.50 4.68 -8.22
C GLY A 140 -8.00 4.72 -8.46
N LYS A 141 -7.23 4.77 -7.38
CA LYS A 141 -5.76 4.67 -7.39
C LYS A 141 -5.29 3.47 -6.55
N CYS A 142 -4.03 3.46 -6.13
CA CYS A 142 -3.41 2.24 -5.62
C CYS A 142 -3.93 1.85 -4.25
N ALA A 143 -4.30 2.80 -3.39
CA ALA A 143 -4.95 2.50 -2.12
C ALA A 143 -6.38 1.98 -2.31
N ASP A 144 -7.08 2.33 -3.39
CA ASP A 144 -8.42 1.79 -3.66
C ASP A 144 -8.36 0.37 -4.25
N LEU A 145 -7.56 0.19 -5.31
CA LEU A 145 -7.51 -1.07 -6.06
C LEU A 145 -6.84 -2.19 -5.26
N ASN A 146 -5.80 -1.87 -4.48
CA ASN A 146 -5.15 -2.86 -3.62
C ASN A 146 -5.96 -3.14 -2.34
N ALA A 147 -6.67 -2.15 -1.79
CA ALA A 147 -7.64 -2.41 -0.72
C ALA A 147 -8.77 -3.32 -1.20
N LEU A 148 -9.28 -3.13 -2.42
CA LEU A 148 -10.28 -4.03 -3.01
C LEU A 148 -9.75 -5.48 -3.08
N TYR A 149 -8.50 -5.66 -3.49
CA TYR A 149 -7.86 -6.98 -3.49
C TYR A 149 -7.80 -7.57 -2.08
N VAL A 150 -7.30 -6.79 -1.11
CA VAL A 150 -7.13 -7.23 0.27
C VAL A 150 -8.47 -7.57 0.91
N GLY A 151 -9.48 -6.71 0.79
CA GLY A 151 -10.81 -6.92 1.34
C GLY A 151 -11.52 -8.14 0.76
N LEU A 152 -11.49 -8.33 -0.57
CA LEU A 152 -12.05 -9.52 -1.21
C LEU A 152 -11.31 -10.79 -0.79
N ALA A 153 -9.98 -10.75 -0.69
CA ALA A 153 -9.18 -11.89 -0.22
C ALA A 153 -9.51 -12.26 1.24
N ARG A 154 -9.59 -11.26 2.12
CA ARG A 154 -9.98 -11.46 3.54
C ARG A 154 -11.38 -12.04 3.67
N ALA A 155 -12.32 -11.58 2.85
CA ALA A 155 -13.70 -12.07 2.86
C ALA A 155 -13.81 -13.57 2.55
N VAL A 156 -12.89 -14.15 1.77
CA VAL A 156 -12.84 -15.59 1.49
C VAL A 156 -11.84 -16.35 2.38
N GLY A 157 -11.39 -15.72 3.46
CA GLY A 157 -10.55 -16.32 4.50
C GLY A 157 -9.05 -16.36 4.19
N LEU A 158 -8.59 -15.66 3.15
CA LEU A 158 -7.16 -15.52 2.85
C LEU A 158 -6.57 -14.38 3.69
N PRO A 159 -5.52 -14.64 4.50
CA PRO A 159 -4.83 -13.55 5.17
C PRO A 159 -4.18 -12.63 4.14
N ALA A 160 -4.53 -11.36 4.16
CA ALA A 160 -4.04 -10.37 3.20
C ALA A 160 -3.79 -9.02 3.87
N ARG A 161 -2.91 -8.21 3.30
CA ARG A 161 -2.61 -6.87 3.82
C ARG A 161 -2.21 -5.91 2.72
N ASP A 162 -2.63 -4.67 2.89
CA ASP A 162 -2.05 -3.53 2.20
C ASP A 162 -0.66 -3.27 2.77
N VAL A 163 0.23 -2.79 1.91
CA VAL A 163 1.58 -2.40 2.24
C VAL A 163 1.79 -0.97 1.74
N TYR A 164 1.78 -0.04 2.69
CA TYR A 164 1.86 1.39 2.44
C TYR A 164 3.32 1.83 2.38
N GLY A 165 3.66 2.67 1.42
CA GLY A 165 5.05 3.05 1.18
C GLY A 165 5.23 4.10 0.10
N ILE A 166 6.45 4.15 -0.44
CA ILE A 166 6.87 5.14 -1.43
C ILE A 166 7.84 4.53 -2.43
N ARG A 167 7.75 4.91 -3.71
CA ARG A 167 8.78 4.57 -4.71
C ARG A 167 10.01 5.44 -4.52
N ILE A 168 11.18 4.84 -4.69
CA ILE A 168 12.48 5.48 -4.40
C ILE A 168 13.50 5.30 -5.53
N ALA A 169 13.18 4.51 -6.55
CA ALA A 169 14.08 4.27 -7.68
C ALA A 169 13.29 3.96 -8.99
N PRO A 170 13.96 4.02 -10.15
CA PRO A 170 13.38 3.58 -11.41
C PRO A 170 12.99 2.09 -11.37
N SER A 171 12.04 1.70 -12.22
CA SER A 171 11.71 0.27 -12.44
C SER A 171 12.81 -0.37 -13.29
N ARG A 172 13.20 -1.60 -12.93
CA ARG A 172 14.06 -2.51 -13.70
C ARG A 172 13.25 -3.51 -14.52
N PHE A 173 11.94 -3.61 -14.32
CA PHE A 173 11.01 -4.35 -15.18
C PHE A 173 10.77 -3.69 -16.54
N GLY A 174 11.36 -2.51 -16.80
CA GLY A 174 11.27 -1.83 -18.09
C GLY A 174 10.07 -0.91 -18.25
N TYR A 175 9.34 -0.61 -17.17
CA TYR A 175 8.17 0.25 -17.18
C TYR A 175 8.48 1.62 -16.59
N LYS A 176 8.23 2.71 -17.33
CA LYS A 176 8.39 4.06 -16.77
C LYS A 176 7.38 4.34 -15.65
N SER A 177 6.18 3.79 -15.76
CA SER A 177 5.07 3.99 -14.82
C SER A 177 5.27 3.29 -13.46
N LEU A 178 6.15 2.29 -13.38
CA LEU A 178 6.35 1.45 -12.18
C LEU A 178 7.55 1.86 -11.30
N GLY A 179 8.14 3.02 -11.55
CA GLY A 179 9.23 3.57 -10.73
C GLY A 179 9.16 5.08 -10.62
N THR A 180 10.22 5.66 -10.05
CA THR A 180 10.46 7.11 -10.08
C THR A 180 11.83 7.38 -10.69
N GLY A 181 11.89 8.30 -11.64
CA GLY A 181 13.15 8.79 -12.23
C GLY A 181 13.71 10.05 -11.55
N SER A 182 13.02 10.56 -10.53
CA SER A 182 13.37 11.78 -9.79
C SER A 182 13.95 11.44 -8.43
N GLU A 183 14.97 12.18 -7.98
CA GLU A 183 15.45 12.14 -6.59
C GLU A 183 14.43 12.74 -5.61
N ILE A 184 13.61 13.70 -6.05
CA ILE A 184 12.50 14.25 -5.26
C ILE A 184 11.29 13.34 -5.48
N VAL A 185 10.92 12.61 -4.43
CA VAL A 185 9.90 11.56 -4.45
C VAL A 185 8.66 11.90 -3.63
N SER A 186 8.48 13.17 -3.22
CA SER A 186 7.36 13.63 -2.36
C SER A 186 5.96 13.24 -2.84
N LYS A 187 5.79 12.93 -4.14
CA LYS A 187 4.52 12.53 -4.79
C LYS A 187 4.52 11.08 -5.29
N ALA A 188 5.50 10.27 -4.87
CA ALA A 188 5.71 8.89 -5.34
C ALA A 188 5.16 7.83 -4.39
N GLN A 189 4.23 8.20 -3.50
CA GLN A 189 3.55 7.28 -2.58
C GLN A 189 2.85 6.17 -3.37
N HIS A 190 2.89 4.97 -2.82
CA HIS A 190 2.27 3.80 -3.44
C HIS A 190 1.87 2.79 -2.38
N CYS A 191 0.68 2.21 -2.56
CA CYS A 191 0.21 1.06 -1.82
C CYS A 191 0.36 -0.19 -2.70
N ARG A 192 0.85 -1.29 -2.14
CA ARG A 192 0.82 -2.63 -2.76
C ARG A 192 0.04 -3.62 -1.88
N ALA A 193 -0.24 -4.82 -2.36
CA ALA A 193 -0.90 -5.85 -1.55
C ALA A 193 -0.08 -7.13 -1.38
N GLU A 194 -0.24 -7.81 -0.26
CA GLU A 194 0.24 -9.18 -0.09
C GLU A 194 -0.89 -10.10 0.31
N VAL A 195 -0.82 -11.33 -0.15
CA VAL A 195 -1.66 -12.43 0.31
C VAL A 195 -0.77 -13.54 0.86
N PHE A 196 -1.13 -14.10 2.01
CA PHE A 196 -0.45 -15.27 2.54
C PHE A 196 -1.03 -16.53 1.90
N LEU A 197 -0.20 -17.25 1.15
CA LEU A 197 -0.59 -18.51 0.50
C LEU A 197 0.09 -19.68 1.20
N SER A 198 -0.70 -20.68 1.60
CA SER A 198 -0.18 -21.86 2.30
C SER A 198 0.88 -22.58 1.47
N GLY A 199 2.08 -22.76 2.04
CA GLY A 199 3.25 -23.33 1.35
C GLY A 199 4.07 -22.33 0.52
N PHE A 200 3.67 -21.06 0.42
CA PHE A 200 4.41 -20.03 -0.31
C PHE A 200 4.73 -18.80 0.55
N GLY A 201 3.96 -18.58 1.63
CA GLY A 201 4.13 -17.44 2.52
C GLY A 201 3.49 -16.17 1.97
N TRP A 202 3.95 -15.01 2.46
CA TRP A 202 3.52 -13.71 1.97
C TRP A 202 3.94 -13.53 0.50
N THR A 203 2.94 -13.60 -0.37
CA THR A 203 3.07 -13.53 -1.83
C THR A 203 2.74 -12.10 -2.30
N PRO A 204 3.66 -11.43 -3.01
CA PRO A 204 3.43 -10.11 -3.59
C PRO A 204 2.28 -10.08 -4.59
N VAL A 205 1.42 -9.07 -4.54
CA VAL A 205 0.34 -8.83 -5.51
C VAL A 205 0.15 -7.32 -5.75
N ASP A 206 -0.04 -6.87 -7.00
CA ASP A 206 -0.29 -5.45 -7.30
C ASP A 206 -1.13 -5.25 -8.59
N PRO A 207 -2.45 -5.51 -8.56
CA PRO A 207 -3.33 -5.24 -9.70
C PRO A 207 -3.43 -3.73 -10.01
N ALA A 208 -3.21 -2.86 -9.02
CA ALA A 208 -3.23 -1.43 -9.25
C ALA A 208 -2.11 -0.97 -10.19
N ASP A 209 -0.91 -1.56 -10.08
CA ASP A 209 0.19 -1.29 -11.00
C ASP A 209 -0.06 -1.81 -12.41
N VAL A 210 -0.79 -2.91 -12.58
CA VAL A 210 -1.25 -3.34 -13.92
C VAL A 210 -2.14 -2.27 -14.55
N ARG A 211 -3.12 -1.75 -13.78
CA ARG A 211 -3.98 -0.67 -14.26
C ARG A 211 -3.24 0.66 -14.43
N LYS A 212 -2.13 0.86 -13.71
CA LYS A 212 -1.24 2.01 -13.92
C LYS A 212 -0.45 1.90 -15.22
N VAL A 213 0.04 0.71 -15.57
CA VAL A 213 0.65 0.44 -16.88
C VAL A 213 -0.35 0.75 -18.00
N VAL A 214 -1.60 0.30 -17.86
CA VAL A 214 -2.69 0.64 -18.80
C VAL A 214 -2.81 2.15 -18.99
N LEU A 215 -2.90 2.92 -17.91
CA LEU A 215 -3.12 4.37 -18.00
C LEU A 215 -1.88 5.15 -18.50
N GLU A 216 -0.71 4.86 -17.93
CA GLU A 216 0.45 5.76 -17.96
C GLU A 216 1.65 5.23 -18.76
N GLU A 217 1.76 3.93 -19.02
CA GLU A 217 2.92 3.41 -19.75
C GLU A 217 2.86 3.84 -21.22
N PRO A 218 3.91 4.49 -21.78
CA PRO A 218 3.84 5.07 -23.12
C PRO A 218 3.35 4.09 -24.20
N PRO A 219 2.46 4.53 -25.11
CA PRO A 219 1.94 5.90 -25.27
C PRO A 219 0.87 6.37 -24.25
N GLY A 220 0.52 5.54 -23.26
CA GLY A 220 -0.61 5.75 -22.37
C GLY A 220 -1.90 5.16 -22.93
N GLN A 221 -2.87 4.91 -22.06
CA GLN A 221 -4.18 4.30 -22.42
C GLN A 221 -4.06 3.00 -23.24
N LEU A 222 -3.14 2.12 -22.84
CA LEU A 222 -2.94 0.81 -23.47
C LEU A 222 -4.20 -0.06 -23.33
N ALA A 223 -4.45 -0.92 -24.31
CA ALA A 223 -5.47 -1.96 -24.19
C ALA A 223 -5.06 -3.02 -23.15
N LEU A 224 -6.03 -3.70 -22.54
CA LEU A 224 -5.76 -4.73 -21.53
C LEU A 224 -4.99 -5.95 -22.09
N ASP A 225 -5.12 -6.20 -23.38
CA ASP A 225 -4.43 -7.25 -24.13
C ASP A 225 -3.12 -6.76 -24.78
N ASP A 226 -2.70 -5.51 -24.54
CA ASP A 226 -1.39 -5.03 -24.97
C ASP A 226 -0.28 -5.89 -24.36
N PRO A 227 0.76 -6.30 -25.12
CA PRO A 227 1.84 -7.13 -24.61
C PRO A 227 2.52 -6.60 -23.33
N LYS A 228 2.63 -5.28 -23.17
CA LYS A 228 3.19 -4.66 -21.96
C LYS A 228 2.27 -4.87 -20.76
N VAL A 229 0.95 -4.74 -20.95
CA VAL A 229 -0.03 -4.95 -19.89
C VAL A 229 -0.08 -6.43 -19.51
N LEU A 230 -0.09 -7.34 -20.49
CA LEU A 230 -0.06 -8.78 -20.24
C LEU A 230 1.19 -9.22 -19.47
N ALA A 231 2.36 -8.65 -19.80
CA ALA A 231 3.60 -8.93 -19.09
C ALA A 231 3.57 -8.42 -17.63
N ALA A 232 3.04 -7.23 -17.38
CA ALA A 232 2.85 -6.69 -16.05
C ALA A 232 1.85 -7.54 -15.24
N ARG A 233 0.70 -7.86 -15.85
CA ARG A 233 -0.36 -8.71 -15.29
C ARG A 233 0.17 -10.07 -14.86
N LYS A 234 1.02 -10.69 -15.66
CA LYS A 234 1.67 -11.97 -15.32
C LYS A 234 2.65 -11.82 -14.16
N THR A 235 3.46 -10.76 -14.17
CA THR A 235 4.57 -10.57 -13.21
C THR A 235 4.07 -10.15 -11.83
N LEU A 236 3.12 -9.21 -11.76
CA LEU A 236 2.68 -8.54 -10.54
C LEU A 236 1.75 -9.36 -9.65
N PHE A 237 1.61 -10.66 -9.95
CA PHE A 237 1.11 -11.64 -9.00
C PHE A 237 2.21 -12.67 -8.75
N GLY A 238 2.90 -12.49 -7.64
CA GLY A 238 4.04 -13.28 -7.22
C GLY A 238 5.31 -12.46 -7.12
N ALA A 239 5.43 -11.32 -7.80
CA ALA A 239 6.66 -10.52 -7.80
C ALA A 239 6.47 -9.02 -7.58
N TRP A 240 7.47 -8.43 -6.91
CA TRP A 240 7.68 -7.01 -6.70
C TRP A 240 9.14 -6.65 -6.94
N GLU A 241 9.37 -5.53 -7.59
CA GLU A 241 10.64 -4.81 -7.48
C GLU A 241 10.67 -4.07 -6.15
N MET A 242 11.82 -4.08 -5.49
CA MET A 242 12.07 -3.27 -4.31
C MET A 242 12.70 -1.92 -4.67
N ASN A 243 12.27 -1.32 -5.80
CA ASN A 243 12.48 0.08 -6.14
C ASN A 243 11.62 1.04 -5.28
N TRP A 244 11.20 0.57 -4.10
CA TRP A 244 10.28 1.21 -3.19
C TRP A 244 10.63 0.85 -1.74
N LEU A 245 10.17 1.68 -0.82
CA LEU A 245 10.26 1.50 0.61
C LEU A 245 8.85 1.24 1.17
N ALA A 246 8.65 0.06 1.74
CA ALA A 246 7.48 -0.24 2.56
C ALA A 246 7.63 0.38 3.95
N TYR A 247 6.65 1.16 4.39
CA TYR A 247 6.59 1.77 5.72
C TYR A 247 5.91 0.85 6.73
N ASN A 248 4.68 0.44 6.46
CA ASN A 248 3.84 -0.31 7.41
C ASN A 248 2.66 -1.00 6.71
N PHE A 249 1.84 -1.68 7.51
CA PHE A 249 0.62 -2.39 7.09
C PHE A 249 -0.63 -1.89 7.85
N ALA A 250 -0.53 -0.75 8.53
CA ALA A 250 -1.52 -0.34 9.52
C ALA A 250 -2.75 0.29 8.88
N GLN A 251 -3.90 -0.04 9.45
CA GLN A 251 -5.22 0.41 9.03
C GLN A 251 -6.04 0.85 10.24
N ASP A 252 -6.97 1.78 10.07
CA ASP A 252 -7.74 2.38 11.17
C ASP A 252 -6.80 2.95 12.25
N VAL A 253 -5.83 3.77 11.85
CA VAL A 253 -4.74 4.23 12.71
C VAL A 253 -5.20 5.41 13.56
N GLU A 254 -5.12 5.24 14.89
CA GLU A 254 -5.23 6.33 15.86
C GLU A 254 -3.89 7.07 15.92
N LEU A 255 -3.92 8.39 15.67
CA LEU A 255 -2.72 9.21 15.75
C LEU A 255 -2.45 9.58 17.22
N PRO A 256 -1.21 9.40 17.72
CA PRO A 256 -0.86 9.78 19.09
C PRO A 256 -1.18 11.26 19.36
N GLY A 257 -1.79 11.55 20.50
CA GLY A 257 -2.15 12.92 20.90
C GLY A 257 -3.34 13.54 20.17
N SER A 258 -3.82 12.93 19.07
CA SER A 258 -4.95 13.45 18.30
C SER A 258 -6.30 13.14 18.95
N SER A 259 -7.22 14.10 18.92
CA SER A 259 -8.65 13.89 19.23
C SER A 259 -9.51 13.68 17.98
N GLY A 260 -8.90 13.75 16.79
CA GLY A 260 -9.57 13.58 15.51
C GLY A 260 -9.89 12.12 15.18
N PRO A 261 -10.61 11.87 14.07
CA PRO A 261 -10.90 10.52 13.63
C PRO A 261 -9.62 9.78 13.24
N LYS A 262 -9.70 8.44 13.30
CA LYS A 262 -8.68 7.54 12.78
C LYS A 262 -8.42 7.83 11.31
N ILE A 263 -7.18 7.69 10.87
CA ILE A 263 -6.86 7.68 9.44
C ILE A 263 -6.98 6.25 8.90
N GLY A 264 -7.45 6.11 7.66
CA GLY A 264 -7.60 4.79 7.03
C GLY A 264 -6.27 4.03 6.93
N PHE A 265 -5.17 4.73 6.72
CA PHE A 265 -3.81 4.19 6.66
C PHE A 265 -2.75 5.28 6.86
N LEU A 266 -1.53 4.89 7.26
CA LEU A 266 -0.41 5.80 7.45
C LEU A 266 0.61 5.68 6.30
N MET A 267 0.53 6.59 5.33
CA MET A 267 1.48 6.66 4.19
C MET A 267 2.04 8.06 3.95
N TYR A 268 1.30 9.08 4.39
CA TYR A 268 1.67 10.48 4.28
C TYR A 268 1.99 11.05 5.66
N PRO A 269 2.90 12.04 5.77
CA PRO A 269 3.10 12.79 7.00
C PRO A 269 1.76 13.31 7.55
N GLN A 270 1.59 13.28 8.87
CA GLN A 270 0.40 13.81 9.53
C GLN A 270 0.85 14.94 10.47
N ALA A 271 0.05 16.00 10.55
CA ALA A 271 0.31 17.13 11.45
C ALA A 271 -1.03 17.72 11.89
N GLU A 272 -1.08 18.19 13.13
CA GLU A 272 -2.19 18.94 13.69
C GLU A 272 -1.65 20.26 14.24
N VAL A 273 -2.32 21.37 13.92
CA VAL A 273 -1.99 22.73 14.38
C VAL A 273 -3.27 23.33 14.94
N ASP A 274 -3.21 23.85 16.17
CA ASP A 274 -4.38 24.42 16.87
C ASP A 274 -5.60 23.47 16.92
N GLY A 275 -5.35 22.16 16.97
CA GLY A 275 -6.38 21.12 16.97
C GLY A 275 -6.96 20.76 15.60
N GLU A 276 -6.47 21.37 14.51
CA GLU A 276 -6.89 21.07 13.15
C GLU A 276 -5.83 20.25 12.40
N ARG A 277 -6.27 19.18 11.73
CA ARG A 277 -5.40 18.33 10.92
C ARG A 277 -5.09 18.98 9.58
N LEU A 278 -3.80 19.10 9.26
CA LEU A 278 -3.35 19.61 7.96
C LEU A 278 -3.60 18.60 6.84
N ASP A 279 -3.80 19.10 5.61
CA ASP A 279 -3.95 18.24 4.44
C ASP A 279 -2.63 17.59 4.04
N SER A 280 -2.46 16.33 4.45
CA SER A 280 -1.28 15.52 4.14
C SER A 280 -1.10 15.18 2.64
N LEU A 281 -2.12 15.42 1.80
CA LEU A 281 -2.05 15.15 0.37
C LEU A 281 -1.54 16.34 -0.45
N ASP A 282 -1.43 17.52 0.18
CA ASP A 282 -0.90 18.72 -0.45
C ASP A 282 0.46 19.10 0.18
N PRO A 283 1.59 18.65 -0.40
CA PRO A 283 2.91 18.87 0.19
C PRO A 283 3.33 20.35 0.26
N ASP A 284 2.77 21.21 -0.59
CA ASP A 284 3.20 22.61 -0.68
C ASP A 284 2.64 23.47 0.48
N PRO A 285 1.36 23.33 0.87
CA PRO A 285 0.83 23.85 2.13
C PRO A 285 1.34 23.11 3.37
N PHE A 286 1.47 21.77 3.32
CA PHE A 286 1.99 20.99 4.46
C PHE A 286 3.48 21.27 4.73
N LYS A 287 4.23 21.71 3.71
CA LYS A 287 5.67 21.99 3.72
C LYS A 287 6.54 20.76 4.01
N TYR A 288 6.44 19.71 3.19
CA TYR A 288 7.37 18.57 3.25
C TYR A 288 8.03 18.24 1.91
N VAL A 289 9.27 17.75 1.98
CA VAL A 289 10.02 17.21 0.84
C VAL A 289 10.58 15.85 1.23
N ILE A 290 10.40 14.86 0.37
CA ILE A 290 11.04 13.54 0.51
C ILE A 290 12.00 13.38 -0.66
N THR A 291 13.26 13.14 -0.34
CA THR A 291 14.28 12.78 -1.33
C THR A 291 14.73 11.35 -1.15
N ALA A 292 15.10 10.71 -2.24
CA ALA A 292 15.65 9.37 -2.25
C ALA A 292 16.80 9.27 -3.26
N ARG A 293 17.84 8.55 -2.88
CA ARG A 293 18.97 8.22 -3.75
C ARG A 293 19.48 6.83 -3.45
N GLU A 294 19.90 6.12 -4.49
CA GLU A 294 20.59 4.83 -4.33
C GLU A 294 22.01 5.09 -3.80
N LEU A 295 22.44 4.28 -2.83
CA LEU A 295 23.80 4.33 -2.29
C LEU A 295 24.58 3.14 -2.88
N SER A 296 25.81 3.39 -3.35
CA SER A 296 26.73 2.32 -3.71
C SER A 296 27.09 1.51 -2.46
N ALA A 297 27.12 0.17 -2.61
CA ALA A 297 27.54 -0.76 -1.56
C ALA A 297 29.02 -0.57 -1.19
#